data_AF-A0A7S4IFU7-F1
#
_entry.id   AF-A0A7S4IFU7-F1
#
_cell.length_a   1.000
_cell.length_b   1.000
_cell.length_c   1.000
_cell.angle_alpha   90.00
_cell.angle_beta   90.00
_cell.angle_gamma   90.00
#
_symmetry.space_group_name_H-M   'P 1'
#
loop_
_entity.id
_entity.type
_entity.pdbx_description
1 polymer ?
#
loop_
_entity_poly.entity_id
_entity_poly.type
_entity_poly.pdbx_seq_one_letter_code
_entity_poly.pdbx_strand_id
1 'polypeptide(L)'
;FVIGRYDREEAAGVVMLSGGTISADRFHVNDYSTLHLSGDGTLIVNGDVRDDIDAFVSSGRIVASPPGRRVAATYDGAATAVKCEDGPSPTTSEPTATPTATPTETP
;
A
#
# COMPACT_ATOMS: atom_id res chain seq x y z
N PHE A 1 -39.91 17.00 -6.21
CA PHE A 1 -38.49 16.71 -6.50
C PHE A 1 -37.63 17.53 -5.56
N VAL A 2 -37.06 16.89 -4.54
CA VAL A 2 -36.07 17.54 -3.66
C VAL A 2 -34.71 17.12 -4.19
N ILE A 3 -33.97 18.05 -4.78
CA ILE A 3 -32.54 17.87 -5.07
C ILE A 3 -31.84 18.14 -3.74
N GLY A 4 -31.68 17.09 -2.93
CA GLY A 4 -30.83 17.13 -1.76
C GLY A 4 -29.40 17.38 -2.23
N ARG A 5 -28.88 18.58 -1.96
CA ARG A 5 -27.43 18.81 -1.97
C ARG A 5 -26.84 17.82 -0.96
N TYR A 6 -26.03 16.87 -1.43
CA TYR A 6 -25.20 16.07 -0.55
C TYR A 6 -24.13 17.01 0.03
N ASP A 7 -24.46 17.75 1.09
CA ASP A 7 -23.46 18.17 2.06
C ASP A 7 -23.00 16.88 2.77
N ARG A 8 -22.10 16.13 2.11
CA ARG A 8 -21.28 15.15 2.83
C ARG A 8 -20.14 15.95 3.43
N GLU A 9 -20.24 16.28 4.71
CA GLU A 9 -19.06 16.16 5.55
C GLU A 9 -18.58 14.72 5.39
N GLU A 10 -17.62 14.48 4.49
CA GLU A 10 -17.08 13.14 4.27
C GLU A 10 -16.30 12.74 5.53
N ALA A 11 -16.98 12.04 6.44
CA ALA A 11 -16.34 11.44 7.59
C ALA A 11 -15.25 10.48 7.10
N ALA A 12 -14.02 10.69 7.60
CA ALA A 12 -12.92 9.77 7.40
C ALA A 12 -13.31 8.36 7.87
N GLY A 13 -13.32 7.40 6.94
CA GLY A 13 -13.55 5.99 7.25
C GLY A 13 -12.24 5.20 7.27
N VAL A 14 -12.05 4.38 8.31
CA VAL A 14 -10.94 3.42 8.36
C VAL A 14 -11.49 2.01 8.23
N VAL A 15 -11.03 1.27 7.22
CA VAL A 15 -11.32 -0.16 7.08
C VAL A 15 -10.04 -0.94 7.38
N MET A 16 -10.11 -1.92 8.28
CA MET A 16 -8.98 -2.79 8.63
C MET A 16 -9.30 -4.23 8.21
N LEU A 17 -8.45 -4.82 7.37
CA LEU A 17 -8.55 -6.21 6.92
C LEU A 17 -7.29 -6.96 7.35
N SER A 18 -7.39 -7.72 8.44
CA SER A 18 -6.29 -8.55 8.96
C SER A 18 -6.29 -9.99 8.43
N GLY A 19 -7.36 -10.38 7.73
CA GLY A 19 -7.55 -11.70 7.14
C GLY A 19 -8.87 -11.80 6.39
N GLY A 20 -9.04 -12.87 5.61
CA GLY A 20 -10.22 -13.09 4.78
C GLY A 20 -10.25 -12.23 3.51
N THR A 21 -11.38 -12.32 2.79
CA THR A 21 -11.55 -11.68 1.49
C THR A 21 -12.79 -10.80 1.48
N ILE A 22 -12.62 -9.52 1.13
CA ILE A 22 -13.72 -8.67 0.68
C ILE A 22 -13.73 -8.68 -0.84
N SER A 23 -14.87 -9.02 -1.44
CA SER A 23 -15.10 -8.88 -2.87
C SER A 23 -16.09 -7.75 -3.11
N ALA A 24 -15.76 -6.83 -4.01
CA ALA A 24 -16.59 -5.68 -4.33
C ALA A 24 -16.65 -5.45 -5.85
N ASP A 25 -17.83 -5.08 -6.35
CA ASP A 25 -18.00 -4.67 -7.75
C ASP A 25 -17.32 -3.32 -8.03
N ARG A 26 -17.26 -2.46 -7.03
CA ARG A 26 -16.61 -1.15 -7.10
C ARG A 26 -15.97 -0.83 -5.76
N PHE A 27 -14.79 -0.23 -5.82
CA PHE A 27 -14.06 0.26 -4.66
C PHE A 27 -13.76 1.75 -4.85
N HIS A 28 -14.05 2.56 -3.83
CA HIS A 28 -13.83 4.01 -3.86
C HIS A 28 -13.27 4.47 -2.51
N VAL A 29 -12.19 5.25 -2.55
CA VAL A 29 -11.54 5.84 -1.37
C VAL A 29 -11.47 7.34 -1.59
N ASN A 30 -12.18 8.10 -0.76
CA ASN A 30 -12.12 9.56 -0.81
C ASN A 30 -10.84 10.09 -0.14
N ASP A 31 -10.67 11.41 -0.15
CA ASP A 31 -9.46 12.09 0.33
C ASP A 31 -9.21 11.92 1.83
N TYR A 32 -10.23 11.51 2.59
CA TYR A 32 -10.19 11.38 4.03
C TYR A 32 -10.23 9.92 4.51
N SER A 33 -10.38 8.95 3.61
CA SER A 33 -10.53 7.54 3.95
C SER A 33 -9.21 6.79 3.83
N THR A 34 -9.03 5.79 4.70
CA THR A 34 -7.88 4.87 4.64
C THR A 34 -8.31 3.41 4.72
N LEU A 35 -7.67 2.57 3.91
CA LEU A 35 -7.77 1.12 3.97
C LEU A 35 -6.45 0.56 4.49
N HIS A 36 -6.52 -0.18 5.59
CA HIS A 36 -5.39 -0.88 6.20
C HIS A 36 -5.48 -2.38 5.87
N LEU A 37 -4.52 -2.88 5.10
CA LEU A 37 -4.36 -4.30 4.82
C LEU A 37 -3.26 -4.88 5.73
N SER A 38 -3.61 -5.85 6.57
CA SER A 38 -2.67 -6.56 7.43
C SER A 38 -2.85 -8.08 7.35
N GLY A 39 -1.84 -8.82 7.81
CA GLY A 39 -1.86 -10.29 7.75
C GLY A 39 -2.09 -10.79 6.31
N ASP A 40 -3.15 -11.58 6.14
CA ASP A 40 -3.57 -12.21 4.87
C ASP A 40 -4.82 -11.54 4.25
N GLY A 41 -5.18 -10.34 4.71
CA GLY A 41 -6.34 -9.60 4.22
C GLY A 41 -6.24 -9.34 2.71
N THR A 42 -7.29 -9.73 1.98
CA THR A 42 -7.38 -9.56 0.52
C THR A 42 -8.61 -8.73 0.16
N LEU A 43 -8.43 -7.74 -0.72
CA LEU A 43 -9.53 -7.05 -1.40
C LEU A 43 -9.55 -7.50 -2.86
N ILE A 44 -10.71 -7.94 -3.36
CA ILE A 44 -10.94 -8.25 -4.76
C ILE A 44 -11.90 -7.20 -5.32
N VAL A 45 -11.49 -6.51 -6.37
CA VAL A 45 -12.30 -5.51 -7.07
C VAL A 45 -12.53 -5.98 -8.50
N ASN A 46 -13.78 -6.01 -8.94
CA ASN A 46 -14.11 -6.43 -10.30
C ASN A 46 -13.52 -5.47 -11.35
N GLY A 47 -12.98 -6.04 -12.43
CA GLY A 47 -12.32 -5.30 -13.51
C GLY A 47 -10.86 -4.96 -13.24
N ASP A 48 -10.27 -4.29 -14.22
CA ASP A 48 -8.91 -3.74 -14.14
C ASP A 48 -8.94 -2.35 -13.51
N VAL A 49 -8.61 -2.27 -12.23
CA VAL A 49 -8.51 -1.03 -11.45
C VAL A 49 -7.12 -0.89 -10.84
N ARG A 50 -6.13 -1.59 -11.41
CA ARG A 50 -4.79 -1.70 -10.84
C ARG A 50 -4.13 -0.33 -10.69
N ASP A 51 -4.23 0.50 -11.73
CA ASP A 51 -3.64 1.85 -11.75
C ASP A 51 -4.26 2.76 -10.67
N ASP A 52 -5.57 2.67 -10.45
CA ASP A 52 -6.26 3.42 -9.40
C ASP A 52 -5.79 2.98 -8.00
N ILE A 53 -5.65 1.66 -7.79
CA ILE A 53 -5.12 1.12 -6.54
C ILE A 53 -3.69 1.60 -6.31
N ASP A 54 -2.83 1.56 -7.32
CA ASP A 54 -1.44 2.03 -7.21
C ASP A 54 -1.36 3.53 -6.88
N ALA A 55 -2.29 4.34 -7.42
CA ALA A 55 -2.43 5.76 -7.04
C ALA A 55 -2.90 5.94 -5.58
N PHE A 56 -3.83 5.11 -5.09
CA PHE A 56 -4.27 5.15 -3.70
C PHE A 56 -3.18 4.67 -2.73
N VAL A 57 -2.37 3.69 -3.11
CA VAL A 57 -1.20 3.25 -2.34
C VAL A 57 -0.16 4.36 -2.28
N SER A 58 0.16 4.98 -3.42
CA SER A 58 1.15 6.06 -3.51
C SER A 58 0.75 7.31 -2.71
N SER A 59 -0.54 7.58 -2.60
CA SER A 59 -1.08 8.69 -1.79
C SER A 59 -1.27 8.36 -0.31
N GLY A 60 -0.96 7.12 0.12
CA GLY A 60 -1.09 6.67 1.52
C GLY A 60 -2.53 6.38 1.95
N ARG A 61 -3.47 6.24 1.00
CA ARG A 61 -4.86 5.90 1.29
C ARG A 61 -5.07 4.40 1.47
N ILE A 62 -4.25 3.58 0.81
CA ILE A 62 -4.21 2.14 1.08
C ILE A 62 -2.82 1.83 1.62
N VAL A 63 -2.76 1.34 2.86
CA VAL A 63 -1.51 1.09 3.57
C VAL A 63 -1.43 -0.35 4.04
N ALA A 64 -0.21 -0.88 4.00
CA ALA A 64 0.12 -2.17 4.57
C ALA A 64 0.50 -2.02 6.05
N SER A 65 0.11 -3.01 6.86
CA SER A 65 0.53 -3.13 8.25
C SER A 65 0.97 -4.59 8.55
N PRO A 66 2.07 -4.82 9.29
CA PRO A 66 2.97 -3.85 9.94
C PRO A 66 3.88 -3.05 8.97
N PRO A 67 4.59 -2.01 9.46
CA PRO A 67 5.57 -1.26 8.67
C PRO A 67 6.63 -2.18 8.05
N GLY A 68 7.04 -1.90 6.81
CA GLY A 68 7.98 -2.74 6.04
C GLY A 68 7.30 -3.74 5.10
N ARG A 69 5.97 -3.85 5.16
CA ARG A 69 5.16 -4.52 4.12
C ARG A 69 4.70 -3.50 3.07
N ARG A 70 4.36 -3.98 1.88
CA ARG A 70 3.79 -3.16 0.79
C ARG A 70 2.41 -3.69 0.40
N VAL A 71 1.63 -2.83 -0.23
CA VAL A 71 0.40 -3.25 -0.90
C VAL A 71 0.74 -3.56 -2.35
N ALA A 72 0.22 -4.66 -2.88
CA ALA A 72 0.37 -5.04 -4.27
C ALA A 72 -0.99 -5.32 -4.89
N ALA A 73 -1.16 -4.88 -6.14
CA ALA A 73 -2.34 -5.16 -6.96
C ALA A 73 -1.96 -6.06 -8.14
N THR A 74 -2.76 -7.11 -8.35
CA THR A 74 -2.60 -8.08 -9.45
C THR A 74 -3.92 -8.24 -10.19
N TYR A 75 -3.89 -8.17 -11.51
CA TYR A 75 -5.07 -8.37 -12.35
C TYR A 75 -4.99 -9.74 -13.03
N ASP A 76 -6.06 -10.53 -12.92
CA ASP A 76 -6.13 -11.90 -13.45
C ASP A 76 -6.91 -12.04 -14.77
N GLY A 77 -7.40 -10.92 -15.33
CA GLY A 77 -8.25 -10.91 -16.52
C GLY A 77 -9.75 -10.78 -16.23
N ALA A 78 -10.16 -10.86 -14.96
CA ALA A 78 -11.54 -10.63 -14.52
C ALA A 78 -11.63 -9.65 -13.34
N ALA A 79 -10.67 -9.72 -12.40
CA ALA A 79 -10.66 -8.90 -11.21
C ALA A 79 -9.25 -8.49 -10.81
N THR A 80 -9.15 -7.38 -10.07
CA THR A 80 -7.94 -6.89 -9.44
C THR A 80 -7.93 -7.35 -7.98
N ALA A 81 -6.95 -8.19 -7.62
CA ALA A 81 -6.69 -8.58 -6.25
C ALA A 81 -5.63 -7.67 -5.62
N VAL A 82 -5.95 -7.11 -4.46
CA VAL A 82 -5.12 -6.22 -3.66
C VAL A 82 -4.76 -6.90 -2.34
N LYS A 83 -3.46 -7.03 -2.07
CA LYS A 83 -2.93 -7.79 -0.93
C LYS A 83 -1.78 -7.08 -0.24
N CYS A 84 -1.57 -7.42 1.02
CA CYS A 84 -0.37 -7.08 1.78
C CYS A 84 0.74 -8.09 1.45
N GLU A 85 1.88 -7.61 0.97
CA GLU A 85 3.05 -8.42 0.61
C GLU A 85 4.28 -7.95 1.39
N ASP A 86 5.27 -8.81 1.52
CA ASP A 86 6.55 -8.41 2.10
C ASP A 86 7.21 -7.37 1.20
N GLY A 87 7.58 -6.24 1.79
CA GLY A 87 8.30 -5.19 1.07
C GLY A 87 9.62 -5.69 0.52
N PRO A 88 10.23 -4.99 -0.46
CA PRO A 88 11.62 -5.31 -0.81
C PRO A 88 12.44 -5.27 0.48
N SER A 89 13.17 -6.35 0.78
CA SER A 89 14.11 -6.36 1.90
C SER A 89 15.02 -5.13 1.72
N PRO A 90 15.20 -4.28 2.75
CA PRO A 90 16.16 -3.20 2.63
C PRO A 90 17.50 -3.84 2.28
N THR A 91 18.06 -3.48 1.14
CA THR A 91 19.45 -3.80 0.83
C THR A 91 20.25 -3.00 1.83
N THR A 92 20.72 -3.66 2.89
CA THR A 92 21.80 -3.12 3.72
C THR A 92 23.02 -3.05 2.79
N SER A 93 23.18 -1.91 2.11
CA SER A 93 24.46 -1.54 1.53
C SER A 93 25.40 -1.34 2.71
N GLU A 94 26.14 -2.39 3.04
CA GLU A 94 27.25 -2.30 3.98
C GLU A 94 28.18 -1.18 3.47
N PRO A 95 28.48 -0.14 4.27
CA PRO A 95 29.46 0.84 3.85
C PRO A 95 30.81 0.13 3.78
N THR A 96 31.33 -0.07 2.56
CA THR A 96 32.69 -0.57 2.35
C THR A 96 33.65 0.35 3.08
N ALA A 97 34.14 -0.09 4.24
CA ALA A 97 35.18 0.62 4.97
C ALA A 97 36.45 0.59 4.12
N THR A 98 36.81 1.73 3.53
CA THR A 98 38.12 1.93 2.92
C THR A 98 39.18 1.78 4.01
N PRO A 99 40.12 0.81 3.93
CA PRO A 99 41.20 0.74 4.90
C PRO A 99 42.07 1.99 4.77
N THR A 100 42.15 2.78 5.85
CA THR A 100 43.08 3.91 5.97
C THR A 100 44.52 3.39 5.89
N ALA A 101 45.25 3.79 4.86
CA ALA A 101 46.67 3.51 4.76
C ALA A 101 47.43 4.25 5.89
N THR A 102 48.14 3.50 6.73
CA THR A 102 49.08 4.05 7.72
C THR A 102 50.29 4.64 6.97
N PRO A 103 50.64 5.93 7.13
CA PRO A 103 51.90 6.44 6.59
C PRO A 103 53.07 5.81 7.35
N THR A 104 53.96 5.16 6.62
CA THR A 104 55.24 4.65 7.14
C THR A 104 56.23 5.82 7.20
N GLU A 105 56.64 6.21 8.39
CA GLU A 105 57.83 7.07 8.54
C GLU A 105 59.08 6.25 8.24
N THR A 106 59.92 6.74 7.33
CA THR A 106 61.23 6.15 6.98
C THR A 106 62.31 6.78 7.88
N PRO A 107 63.29 6.00 8.37
CA PRO A 107 64.30 6.44 9.35
C PRO A 107 65.27 7.51 8.85
#